data_AF-D6PBI2-F1
#
_entry.id   AF-D6PBI2-F1
#
_cell.length_a   1.000
_cell.length_b   1.000
_cell.length_c   1.000
_cell.angle_alpha   90.00
_cell.angle_beta   90.00
_cell.angle_gamma   90.00
#
_symmetry.space_group_name_H-M   'P 1'
#
loop_
_entity.id
_entity.type
_entity.pdbx_description
1 polymer ?
#
loop_
_entity_poly.entity_id
_entity_poly.type
_entity_poly.pdbx_seq_one_letter_code
_entity_poly.pdbx_strand_id
1 'polypeptide(L)'
;MARKKKQKITVKLDLPKDDSTLTKLYAILFVSIFLGLCTATVWVTNSGFIPTQNGEPMFTNLYCGITAKDAEGNPNGDAFNTNIKPDYAANQSCAILQDAPDRVVWEGEEWKSFTKQGKNFDVPGVSTDQTGGINVLQPLWANCSVDADTPTDYIVAIRSQDGDIWDYEGTTDTDNNPDNDGCEIIIGDIPADDRYEFVIFSKEEGKRLSKATFDVTVHYYDGIPSNMNNASFWLGPEVELGPKSMRPFIFLNFFGLTFFFLLYPASYYWERVENAKNEVEEKFPDFLRDLAEYWKGGLSMTVAIQTLATSEYGALNDEVKKMSDQLSWGIKFSDVIKQFADRVGTPLVQRAIALIAEADRAGGKISDILVTAANDSRELKFLEGERKRAIGSYIAVIWTSYFVFLGVIVTLAVVFIPAIAGSNSSGEDGGDSGGQTIGNMTIRNIDPLFFLTVFYYGVTMQAVGNGTMAGLMSTGRFSTGFKHSGMMIVVSLFVFNLLAFTPNLIGVTEVPGLNPSTGTFVPSPIFPG
;
A
#
# COMPACT_ATOMS: atom_id res chain seq x y z
N MET A 1 -12.75 24.88 80.40
CA MET A 1 -12.77 25.29 78.98
C MET A 1 -11.66 24.52 78.25
N ALA A 2 -11.97 23.34 77.69
CA ALA A 2 -10.97 22.45 77.08
C ALA A 2 -10.81 22.75 75.59
N ARG A 3 -9.59 23.11 75.17
CA ARG A 3 -9.25 23.52 73.80
C ARG A 3 -9.08 22.28 72.92
N LYS A 4 -10.06 21.99 72.05
CA LYS A 4 -10.00 20.89 71.06
C LYS A 4 -8.78 21.07 70.14
N LYS A 5 -7.90 20.07 70.10
CA LYS A 5 -6.82 19.96 69.11
C LYS A 5 -7.44 19.86 67.71
N LYS A 6 -7.11 20.81 66.84
CA LYS A 6 -7.46 20.75 65.41
C LYS A 6 -6.72 19.56 64.79
N GLN A 7 -7.45 18.53 64.35
CA GLN A 7 -6.90 17.50 63.49
C GLN A 7 -6.58 18.14 62.13
N LYS A 8 -5.29 18.14 61.78
CA LYS A 8 -4.81 18.60 60.49
C LYS A 8 -5.23 17.54 59.46
N ILE A 9 -6.25 17.84 58.66
CA ILE A 9 -6.64 17.01 57.52
C ILE A 9 -5.56 17.22 56.45
N THR A 10 -4.64 16.26 56.34
CA THR A 10 -3.68 16.21 55.25
C THR A 10 -4.44 15.72 54.02
N VAL A 11 -4.91 16.67 53.19
CA VAL A 11 -5.45 16.36 51.87
C VAL A 11 -4.28 15.88 51.02
N LYS A 12 -4.17 14.57 50.80
CA LYS A 12 -3.32 14.02 49.74
C LYS A 12 -3.98 14.42 48.43
N LEU A 13 -3.54 15.53 47.85
CA LEU A 13 -3.77 15.80 46.45
C LEU A 13 -2.95 14.75 45.70
N ASP A 14 -3.59 13.69 45.23
CA ASP A 14 -3.07 12.89 44.12
C ASP A 14 -3.07 13.82 42.90
N LEU A 15 -2.07 14.70 42.84
CA LEU A 15 -1.64 15.27 41.57
C LEU A 15 -1.39 14.08 40.66
N PRO A 16 -2.01 14.00 39.47
CA PRO A 16 -1.72 12.93 38.54
C PRO A 16 -0.20 12.93 38.35
N LYS A 17 0.44 11.89 38.86
CA LYS A 17 1.85 11.57 38.57
C LYS A 17 1.95 11.70 37.05
N ASP A 18 2.82 12.56 36.55
CA ASP A 18 3.06 12.76 35.11
C ASP A 18 3.42 11.41 34.51
N ASP A 19 2.41 10.63 34.14
CA ASP A 19 2.59 9.30 33.62
C ASP A 19 2.94 9.49 32.17
N SER A 20 4.25 9.63 31.92
CA SER A 20 4.81 9.75 30.58
C SER A 20 4.26 8.68 29.63
N THR A 21 3.81 7.54 30.16
CA THR A 21 3.16 6.46 29.42
C THR A 21 1.82 6.88 28.85
N LEU A 22 0.98 7.53 29.65
CA LEU A 22 -0.38 7.98 29.31
C LEU A 22 -0.31 9.19 28.38
N THR A 23 0.61 10.13 28.64
CA THR A 23 0.84 11.29 27.76
C THR A 23 1.29 10.85 26.37
N LYS A 24 2.21 9.88 26.28
CA LYS A 24 2.61 9.27 25.00
C LYS A 24 1.46 8.55 24.31
N LEU A 25 0.61 7.83 25.06
CA LEU A 25 -0.57 7.16 24.50
C LEU A 25 -1.53 8.18 23.87
N TYR A 26 -1.83 9.28 24.56
CA TYR A 26 -2.69 10.33 24.01
C TYR A 26 -2.10 11.02 22.79
N ALA A 27 -0.78 11.25 22.77
CA ALA A 27 -0.10 11.79 21.60
C ALA A 27 -0.20 10.83 20.40
N ILE A 28 0.02 9.52 20.62
CA ILE A 28 -0.11 8.51 19.58
C ILE A 28 -1.55 8.44 19.08
N LEU A 29 -2.54 8.41 19.97
CA LEU A 29 -3.96 8.39 19.62
C LEU A 29 -4.36 9.62 18.81
N PHE A 30 -3.88 10.80 19.19
CA PHE A 30 -4.17 12.03 18.46
C PHE A 30 -3.64 11.97 17.02
N VAL A 31 -2.37 11.60 16.85
CA VAL A 31 -1.75 11.45 15.52
C VAL A 31 -2.43 10.36 14.71
N SER A 32 -2.76 9.23 15.34
CA SER A 32 -3.35 8.08 14.67
C SER A 32 -4.79 8.35 14.21
N ILE A 33 -5.58 9.05 15.03
CA ILE A 33 -6.93 9.52 14.66
C ILE A 33 -6.85 10.55 13.55
N PHE A 34 -5.95 11.53 13.65
CA PHE A 34 -5.77 12.53 12.61
C PHE A 34 -5.43 11.89 11.26
N LEU A 35 -4.42 11.00 11.22
CA LEU A 35 -4.05 10.28 10.00
C LEU A 35 -5.19 9.41 9.47
N GLY A 36 -5.88 8.67 10.35
CA GLY A 36 -7.01 7.84 9.97
C GLY A 36 -8.17 8.64 9.37
N LEU A 37 -8.47 9.83 9.92
CA LEU A 37 -9.48 10.72 9.36
C LEU A 37 -9.04 11.31 8.01
N CYS A 38 -7.78 11.72 7.88
CA CYS A 38 -7.25 12.20 6.59
C CYS A 38 -7.36 11.12 5.51
N THR A 39 -6.96 9.89 5.79
CA THR A 39 -7.09 8.79 4.82
C THR A 39 -8.54 8.46 4.53
N ALA A 40 -9.43 8.56 5.52
CA ALA A 40 -10.86 8.38 5.31
C ALA A 40 -11.43 9.45 4.39
N THR A 41 -11.02 10.71 4.53
CA THR A 41 -11.43 11.80 3.63
C THR A 41 -10.97 11.55 2.20
N VAL A 42 -9.71 11.14 2.00
CA VAL A 42 -9.19 10.81 0.66
C VAL A 42 -9.98 9.66 0.05
N TRP A 43 -10.23 8.60 0.81
CA TRP A 43 -11.03 7.47 0.37
C TRP A 43 -12.47 7.89 -0.01
N VAL A 44 -13.18 8.58 0.87
CA VAL A 44 -14.57 9.01 0.65
C VAL A 44 -14.70 9.89 -0.59
N THR A 45 -13.78 10.84 -0.77
CA THR A 45 -13.84 11.81 -1.88
C THR A 45 -13.42 11.24 -3.23
N ASN A 46 -12.60 10.19 -3.26
CA ASN A 46 -12.18 9.52 -4.51
C ASN A 46 -12.99 8.27 -4.85
N SER A 47 -13.72 7.72 -3.87
CA SER A 47 -14.63 6.61 -4.09
C SER A 47 -15.95 7.06 -4.72
N GLY A 48 -16.58 6.18 -5.50
CA GLY A 48 -17.96 6.37 -5.98
C GLY A 48 -19.04 6.28 -4.88
N PHE A 49 -18.67 6.31 -3.59
CA PHE A 49 -19.61 6.27 -2.47
C PHE A 49 -20.44 7.56 -2.36
N ILE A 50 -19.85 8.71 -2.69
CA ILE A 50 -20.56 9.98 -2.83
C ILE A 50 -20.79 10.20 -4.32
N PRO A 51 -22.00 9.94 -4.85
CA PRO A 51 -22.28 10.17 -6.26
C PRO A 51 -22.30 11.67 -6.54
N THR A 52 -21.57 12.08 -7.58
CA THR A 52 -21.60 13.42 -8.14
C THR A 52 -22.55 13.47 -9.33
N GLN A 53 -22.95 14.67 -9.75
CA GLN A 53 -23.92 14.85 -10.83
C GLN A 53 -23.35 14.46 -12.22
N ASN A 54 -22.06 14.69 -12.44
CA ASN A 54 -21.36 14.30 -13.67
C ASN A 54 -20.83 12.85 -13.63
N GLY A 55 -20.83 12.19 -12.48
CA GLY A 55 -20.33 10.82 -12.32
C GLY A 55 -18.82 10.71 -12.08
N GLU A 56 -18.10 11.83 -12.02
CA GLU A 56 -16.67 11.90 -11.71
C GLU A 56 -16.42 11.91 -10.19
N PRO A 57 -15.27 11.45 -9.68
CA PRO A 57 -14.97 11.51 -8.25
C PRO A 57 -15.10 12.93 -7.68
N MET A 58 -15.65 13.05 -6.46
CA MET A 58 -15.84 14.35 -5.80
C MET A 58 -14.53 15.12 -5.65
N PHE A 59 -13.43 14.42 -5.36
CA PHE A 59 -12.09 15.00 -5.28
C PHE A 59 -11.70 15.70 -6.59
N THR A 60 -11.90 15.01 -7.73
CA THR A 60 -11.60 15.52 -9.06
C THR A 60 -12.40 16.79 -9.34
N ASN A 61 -13.71 16.77 -9.11
CA ASN A 61 -14.57 17.94 -9.33
C ASN A 61 -14.18 19.14 -8.46
N LEU A 62 -13.88 18.91 -7.18
CA LEU A 62 -13.50 19.97 -6.26
C LEU A 62 -12.12 20.55 -6.59
N TYR A 63 -11.15 19.68 -6.87
CA TYR A 63 -9.79 20.08 -7.18
C TYR A 63 -9.74 20.84 -8.51
N CYS A 64 -10.22 20.20 -9.59
CA CYS A 64 -10.24 20.82 -10.91
C CYS A 64 -11.18 22.02 -10.97
N GLY A 65 -12.29 22.02 -10.22
CA GLY A 65 -13.16 23.19 -10.09
C GLY A 65 -12.47 24.43 -9.51
N ILE A 66 -11.39 24.26 -8.73
CA ILE A 66 -10.63 25.38 -8.14
C ILE A 66 -9.37 25.70 -8.96
N THR A 67 -8.71 24.68 -9.51
CA THR A 67 -7.38 24.82 -10.12
C THR A 67 -7.36 24.87 -11.64
N ALA A 68 -8.45 24.46 -12.32
CA ALA A 68 -8.47 24.36 -13.77
C ALA A 68 -8.29 25.72 -14.44
N LYS A 69 -7.40 25.77 -15.44
CA LYS A 69 -7.14 26.95 -16.26
C LYS A 69 -7.08 26.57 -17.72
N ASP A 70 -7.75 27.34 -18.57
CA ASP A 70 -7.68 27.17 -20.02
C ASP A 70 -6.26 27.46 -20.57
N ALA A 71 -6.06 27.24 -21.87
CA ALA A 71 -4.79 27.50 -22.56
C ALA A 71 -4.36 28.98 -22.50
N GLU A 72 -5.30 29.89 -22.20
CA GLU A 72 -5.08 31.34 -22.08
C GLU A 72 -4.83 31.78 -20.63
N GLY A 73 -4.94 30.85 -19.66
CA GLY A 73 -4.73 31.06 -18.24
C GLY A 73 -5.96 31.54 -17.45
N ASN A 74 -7.14 31.61 -18.08
CA ASN A 74 -8.40 31.96 -17.43
C ASN A 74 -8.97 30.77 -16.63
N PRO A 75 -9.72 31.01 -15.54
CA PRO A 75 -10.36 29.94 -14.77
C PRO A 75 -11.38 29.16 -15.61
N ASN A 76 -11.24 27.83 -15.67
CA ASN A 76 -12.16 26.91 -16.38
C ASN A 76 -12.83 25.89 -15.43
N GLY A 77 -12.93 26.23 -14.14
CA GLY A 77 -13.47 25.34 -13.11
C GLY A 77 -14.96 25.00 -13.26
N ASP A 78 -15.70 25.80 -14.02
CA ASP A 78 -17.15 25.59 -14.23
C ASP A 78 -17.45 24.29 -14.99
N ALA A 79 -16.55 23.84 -15.87
CA ALA A 79 -16.71 22.60 -16.62
C ALA A 79 -16.87 21.37 -15.72
N PHE A 80 -16.21 21.37 -14.56
CA PHE A 80 -16.22 20.28 -13.58
C PHE A 80 -17.40 20.29 -12.61
N ASN A 81 -18.21 21.36 -12.63
CA ASN A 81 -19.37 21.52 -11.75
C ASN A 81 -20.72 21.41 -12.50
N THR A 82 -20.71 20.79 -13.68
CA THR A 82 -21.92 20.58 -14.49
C THR A 82 -22.52 19.18 -14.28
N ASN A 83 -23.70 18.94 -14.87
CA ASN A 83 -24.34 17.62 -14.92
C ASN A 83 -23.77 16.71 -16.02
N ILE A 84 -22.77 17.19 -16.78
CA ILE A 84 -22.21 16.49 -17.93
C ILE A 84 -20.76 16.15 -17.58
N LYS A 85 -20.28 15.02 -18.06
CA LYS A 85 -18.87 14.66 -17.92
C LYS A 85 -18.00 15.69 -18.63
N PRO A 86 -16.88 16.14 -18.02
CA PRO A 86 -15.94 17.03 -18.69
C PRO A 86 -15.42 16.41 -19.98
N ASP A 87 -15.24 17.24 -21.00
CA ASP A 87 -14.62 16.85 -22.26
C ASP A 87 -13.08 16.82 -22.13
N TYR A 88 -12.40 16.35 -23.18
CA TYR A 88 -10.93 16.28 -23.21
C TYR A 88 -10.30 17.66 -22.94
N ALA A 89 -10.88 18.73 -23.51
CA ALA A 89 -10.44 20.10 -23.33
C ALA A 89 -10.44 20.53 -21.85
N ALA A 90 -11.55 20.27 -21.16
CA ALA A 90 -11.70 20.53 -19.73
C ALA A 90 -10.70 19.70 -18.92
N ASN A 91 -10.53 18.42 -19.22
CA ASN A 91 -9.57 17.57 -18.50
C ASN A 91 -8.12 18.07 -18.65
N GLN A 92 -7.72 18.48 -19.86
CA GLN A 92 -6.41 19.08 -20.11
C GLN A 92 -6.17 20.40 -19.36
N SER A 93 -7.23 21.13 -19.04
CA SER A 93 -7.17 22.35 -18.23
C SER A 93 -6.81 22.11 -16.76
N CYS A 94 -6.83 20.85 -16.30
CA CYS A 94 -6.54 20.46 -14.92
C CYS A 94 -5.28 19.59 -14.81
N ALA A 95 -4.29 20.02 -14.02
CA ALA A 95 -2.98 19.36 -13.90
C ALA A 95 -3.02 17.88 -13.46
N ILE A 96 -4.07 17.43 -12.74
CA ILE A 96 -4.19 16.03 -12.28
C ILE A 96 -4.88 15.11 -13.29
N LEU A 97 -5.51 15.67 -14.33
CA LEU A 97 -6.23 14.94 -15.39
C LEU A 97 -5.57 15.10 -16.76
N GLN A 98 -4.44 15.81 -16.84
CA GLN A 98 -3.69 15.97 -18.08
C GLN A 98 -3.20 14.62 -18.56
N ASP A 99 -3.55 14.29 -19.79
CA ASP A 99 -3.08 13.09 -20.48
C ASP A 99 -1.56 13.15 -20.70
N ALA A 100 -0.91 11.98 -20.60
CA ALA A 100 0.53 11.85 -20.75
C ALA A 100 0.80 10.69 -21.71
N PRO A 101 1.67 10.88 -22.73
CA PRO A 101 1.87 9.86 -23.74
C PRO A 101 2.62 8.66 -23.16
N ASP A 102 2.10 7.46 -23.43
CA ASP A 102 2.86 6.23 -23.31
C ASP A 102 3.71 6.03 -24.57
N ARG A 103 4.83 5.32 -24.46
CA ARG A 103 5.71 5.01 -25.61
C ARG A 103 5.43 3.60 -26.11
N VAL A 104 4.87 3.51 -27.30
CA VAL A 104 4.69 2.22 -27.99
C VAL A 104 5.87 2.00 -28.90
N VAL A 105 6.61 0.93 -28.65
CA VAL A 105 7.85 0.65 -29.37
C VAL A 105 7.76 -0.66 -30.15
N TRP A 106 8.22 -0.62 -31.39
CA TRP A 106 8.56 -1.76 -32.21
C TRP A 106 10.08 -1.80 -32.35
N GLU A 107 10.70 -2.71 -31.61
CA GLU A 107 12.15 -2.81 -31.45
C GLU A 107 12.66 -4.21 -31.79
N GLY A 108 13.92 -4.31 -32.20
CA GLY A 108 14.66 -5.58 -32.27
C GLY A 108 14.40 -6.42 -33.52
N GLU A 109 13.89 -5.81 -34.59
CA GLU A 109 13.71 -6.48 -35.88
C GLU A 109 14.91 -6.27 -36.82
N GLU A 110 15.30 -7.33 -37.52
CA GLU A 110 16.45 -7.32 -38.43
C GLU A 110 16.05 -7.97 -39.77
N TRP A 111 16.19 -7.21 -40.86
CA TRP A 111 15.99 -7.71 -42.22
C TRP A 111 17.34 -8.01 -42.87
N LYS A 112 17.41 -9.11 -43.64
CA LYS A 112 18.66 -9.60 -44.23
C LYS A 112 18.50 -9.87 -45.72
N SER A 113 19.51 -9.46 -46.48
CA SER A 113 19.66 -9.72 -47.92
C SER A 113 18.40 -9.45 -48.74
N PHE A 114 18.07 -8.17 -48.93
CA PHE A 114 16.89 -7.76 -49.68
C PHE A 114 17.17 -6.60 -50.63
N THR A 115 16.32 -6.41 -51.62
CA THR A 115 16.35 -5.22 -52.50
C THR A 115 15.22 -4.26 -52.18
N LYS A 116 14.04 -4.80 -51.85
CA LYS A 116 12.84 -4.06 -51.45
C LYS A 116 12.11 -4.92 -50.43
N GLN A 117 11.84 -4.36 -49.26
CA GLN A 117 11.13 -5.07 -48.21
C GLN A 117 10.25 -4.10 -47.44
N GLY A 118 9.05 -4.56 -47.09
CA GLY A 118 8.05 -3.78 -46.40
C GLY A 118 7.33 -4.61 -45.36
N LYS A 119 6.80 -3.95 -44.35
CA LYS A 119 5.99 -4.57 -43.30
C LYS A 119 4.90 -3.61 -42.86
N ASN A 120 3.73 -4.15 -42.58
CA ASN A 120 2.61 -3.36 -42.10
C ASN A 120 2.70 -3.25 -40.57
N PHE A 121 2.29 -2.12 -40.04
CA PHE A 121 2.12 -1.92 -38.61
C PHE A 121 0.93 -1.00 -38.38
N ASP A 122 0.31 -1.12 -37.21
CA ASP A 122 -0.91 -0.38 -36.87
C ASP A 122 -0.51 0.71 -35.89
N VAL A 123 -1.04 1.92 -36.07
CA VAL A 123 -0.74 3.04 -35.19
C VAL A 123 -1.95 3.27 -34.29
N PRO A 124 -1.89 2.83 -33.02
CA PRO A 124 -2.97 3.08 -32.09
C PRO A 124 -3.02 4.58 -31.77
N GLY A 125 -4.23 5.09 -31.48
CA GLY A 125 -4.43 6.48 -31.08
C GLY A 125 -5.89 6.77 -30.83
N VAL A 126 -6.20 8.03 -30.53
CA VAL A 126 -7.55 8.50 -30.19
C VAL A 126 -8.08 9.29 -31.37
N SER A 127 -9.31 8.99 -31.78
CA SER A 127 -9.93 9.73 -32.89
C SER A 127 -10.29 11.15 -32.47
N THR A 128 -10.30 12.07 -33.44
CA THR A 128 -10.70 13.47 -33.22
C THR A 128 -12.13 13.61 -32.70
N ASP A 129 -12.99 12.61 -32.92
CA ASP A 129 -14.36 12.57 -32.40
C ASP A 129 -14.38 12.31 -30.88
N GLN A 130 -13.47 11.47 -30.38
CA GLN A 130 -13.35 11.15 -28.96
C GLN A 130 -12.73 12.30 -28.14
N THR A 131 -11.93 13.15 -28.79
CA THR A 131 -11.32 14.35 -28.16
C THR A 131 -12.19 15.60 -28.28
N GLY A 132 -13.41 15.49 -28.84
CA GLY A 132 -14.30 16.65 -29.03
C GLY A 132 -13.81 17.64 -30.10
N GLY A 133 -13.01 17.17 -31.07
CA GLY A 133 -12.46 17.97 -32.17
C GLY A 133 -11.08 18.59 -31.89
N ILE A 134 -10.44 18.25 -30.77
CA ILE A 134 -9.07 18.67 -30.47
C ILE A 134 -8.09 17.71 -31.15
N ASN A 135 -7.18 18.26 -31.97
CA ASN A 135 -6.09 17.44 -32.54
C ASN A 135 -5.02 17.17 -31.47
N VAL A 136 -4.84 15.91 -31.10
CA VAL A 136 -3.82 15.46 -30.15
C VAL A 136 -2.60 15.06 -30.97
N LEU A 137 -1.52 15.84 -30.85
CA LEU A 137 -0.31 15.61 -31.63
C LEU A 137 0.33 14.29 -31.23
N GLN A 138 0.41 13.36 -32.18
CA GLN A 138 0.98 12.04 -31.96
C GLN A 138 2.31 11.92 -32.71
N PRO A 139 3.46 12.27 -32.09
CA PRO A 139 4.74 12.17 -32.78
C PRO A 139 5.18 10.71 -32.94
N LEU A 140 5.75 10.41 -34.10
CA LEU A 140 6.40 9.14 -34.42
C LEU A 140 7.88 9.38 -34.74
N TRP A 141 8.75 8.54 -34.18
CA TRP A 141 10.15 8.47 -34.60
C TRP A 141 10.48 7.07 -35.09
N ALA A 142 11.12 6.99 -36.24
CA ALA A 142 11.70 5.75 -36.75
C ALA A 142 13.20 5.94 -36.92
N ASN A 143 13.96 5.20 -36.12
CA ASN A 143 15.41 5.14 -36.20
C ASN A 143 15.80 3.89 -36.96
N CYS A 144 16.78 3.98 -37.84
CA CYS A 144 17.23 2.84 -38.62
C CYS A 144 18.72 2.89 -38.93
N SER A 145 19.28 1.72 -39.20
CA SER A 145 20.64 1.52 -39.68
C SER A 145 20.58 0.48 -40.80
N VAL A 146 21.16 0.83 -41.95
CA VAL A 146 21.10 0.06 -43.20
C VAL A 146 22.53 -0.17 -43.70
N ASP A 147 22.84 -1.40 -44.06
CA ASP A 147 24.16 -1.85 -44.49
C ASP A 147 24.06 -2.61 -45.82
N ALA A 148 25.13 -2.55 -46.62
CA ALA A 148 25.26 -3.24 -47.88
C ALA A 148 26.73 -3.60 -48.17
N ASP A 149 26.96 -4.74 -48.84
CA ASP A 149 28.31 -5.19 -49.20
C ASP A 149 29.06 -4.22 -50.16
N THR A 150 28.30 -3.37 -50.85
CA THR A 150 28.81 -2.31 -51.73
C THR A 150 28.04 -1.03 -51.46
N PRO A 151 28.66 0.17 -51.56
CA PRO A 151 27.94 1.44 -51.41
C PRO A 151 26.70 1.46 -52.30
N THR A 152 25.53 1.57 -51.68
CA THR A 152 24.24 1.46 -52.33
C THR A 152 23.35 2.59 -51.83
N ASP A 153 22.78 3.35 -52.76
CA ASP A 153 21.76 4.34 -52.42
C ASP A 153 20.47 3.62 -51.99
N TYR A 154 19.90 4.02 -50.86
CA TYR A 154 18.69 3.44 -50.31
C TYR A 154 17.68 4.52 -49.90
N ILE A 155 16.43 4.09 -49.74
CA ILE A 155 15.33 4.91 -49.24
C ILE A 155 14.55 4.12 -48.21
N VAL A 156 14.32 4.74 -47.06
CA VAL A 156 13.43 4.25 -46.00
C VAL A 156 12.21 5.15 -46.03
N ALA A 157 11.00 4.58 -45.98
CA ALA A 157 9.78 5.37 -45.95
C ALA A 157 8.69 4.73 -45.09
N ILE A 158 7.82 5.58 -44.57
CA ILE A 158 6.54 5.22 -43.96
C ILE A 158 5.45 5.69 -44.89
N ARG A 159 4.48 4.82 -45.19
CA ARG A 159 3.34 5.15 -46.07
C ARG A 159 2.01 4.95 -45.36
N SER A 160 1.10 5.91 -45.56
CA SER A 160 -0.31 5.80 -45.18
C SER A 160 -1.13 5.15 -46.30
N GLN A 161 -2.30 4.60 -45.96
CA GLN A 161 -3.31 4.16 -46.94
C GLN A 161 -3.80 5.30 -47.83
N ASP A 162 -3.81 6.53 -47.31
CA ASP A 162 -4.26 7.73 -48.03
C ASP A 162 -3.22 8.25 -49.03
N GLY A 163 -2.03 7.63 -49.08
CA GLY A 163 -0.97 7.96 -50.02
C GLY A 163 0.05 8.99 -49.52
N ASP A 164 -0.01 9.37 -48.25
CA ASP A 164 1.04 10.17 -47.61
C ASP A 164 2.32 9.34 -47.43
N ILE A 165 3.47 9.96 -47.68
CA ILE A 165 4.79 9.32 -47.66
C ILE A 165 5.74 10.20 -46.87
N TRP A 166 6.40 9.61 -45.87
CA TRP A 166 7.51 10.22 -45.13
C TRP A 166 8.75 9.39 -45.37
N ASP A 167 9.76 9.97 -46.02
CA ASP A 167 10.94 9.25 -46.46
C ASP A 167 12.26 9.87 -45.97
N TYR A 168 13.27 9.01 -45.93
CA TYR A 168 14.67 9.35 -45.73
C TYR A 168 15.48 8.66 -46.83
N GLU A 169 16.34 9.44 -47.50
CA GLU A 169 17.29 8.93 -48.49
C GLU A 169 18.71 8.97 -47.93
N GLY A 170 19.44 7.87 -48.10
CA GLY A 170 20.83 7.74 -47.68
C GLY A 170 21.63 6.87 -48.62
N THR A 171 22.94 6.81 -48.39
CA THR A 171 23.87 5.93 -49.13
C THR A 171 24.66 5.14 -48.12
N THR A 172 24.67 3.80 -48.23
CA THR A 172 25.39 2.95 -47.27
C THR A 172 26.91 3.21 -47.35
N ASP A 173 27.59 3.45 -46.23
CA ASP A 173 29.06 3.57 -46.19
C ASP A 173 29.76 2.18 -46.20
N THR A 174 30.98 2.15 -46.75
CA THR A 174 31.91 1.02 -46.80
C THR A 174 32.78 0.85 -45.55
N ASP A 175 32.62 1.72 -44.55
CA ASP A 175 33.51 1.77 -43.38
C ASP A 175 33.22 0.66 -42.34
N ASN A 176 32.20 -0.18 -42.58
CA ASN A 176 31.82 -1.28 -41.69
C ASN A 176 31.44 -0.76 -40.27
N ASN A 177 31.07 0.52 -40.16
CA ASN A 177 30.67 1.14 -38.92
C ASN A 177 29.13 1.15 -38.82
N PRO A 178 28.52 0.29 -37.99
CA PRO A 178 27.06 0.17 -37.88
C PRO A 178 26.37 1.44 -37.35
N ASP A 179 27.14 2.42 -36.87
CA ASP A 179 26.67 3.66 -36.24
C ASP A 179 26.64 4.88 -37.19
N ASN A 180 27.08 4.78 -38.46
CA ASN A 180 27.39 5.96 -39.27
C ASN A 180 26.25 6.48 -40.18
N ASP A 181 25.36 5.61 -40.67
CA ASP A 181 24.29 6.05 -41.60
C ASP A 181 22.98 6.45 -40.92
N GLY A 182 22.94 6.45 -39.58
CA GLY A 182 21.79 6.65 -38.68
C GLY A 182 20.60 7.38 -39.31
N CYS A 183 19.72 6.61 -39.97
CA CYS A 183 18.55 7.16 -40.62
C CYS A 183 17.48 7.45 -39.57
N GLU A 184 16.91 8.64 -39.65
CA GLU A 184 15.93 9.14 -38.68
C GLU A 184 14.76 9.75 -39.46
N ILE A 185 13.56 9.21 -39.25
CA ILE A 185 12.30 9.77 -39.75
C ILE A 185 11.53 10.28 -38.54
N ILE A 186 11.31 11.59 -38.47
CA ILE A 186 10.53 12.24 -37.42
C ILE A 186 9.23 12.77 -38.05
N ILE A 187 8.11 12.23 -37.60
CA ILE A 187 6.77 12.69 -37.99
C ILE A 187 6.20 13.42 -36.77
N GLY A 188 5.84 14.70 -36.94
CA GLY A 188 5.33 15.52 -35.84
C GLY A 188 3.93 15.13 -35.35
N ASP A 189 3.11 14.57 -36.26
CA ASP A 189 1.76 14.12 -35.98
C ASP A 189 1.40 12.99 -36.97
N ILE A 190 1.22 11.77 -36.47
CA ILE A 190 0.74 10.64 -37.25
C ILE A 190 -0.72 10.34 -36.86
N PRO A 191 -1.68 10.40 -37.80
CA PRO A 191 -3.05 10.02 -37.51
C PRO A 191 -3.13 8.57 -37.02
N ALA A 192 -4.04 8.29 -36.08
CA ALA A 192 -4.40 6.93 -35.75
C ALA A 192 -5.00 6.26 -37.00
N ASP A 193 -4.38 5.18 -37.46
CA ASP A 193 -4.85 4.40 -38.61
C ASP A 193 -4.55 2.92 -38.39
N ASP A 194 -5.43 2.10 -38.94
CA ASP A 194 -5.40 0.65 -38.84
C ASP A 194 -4.30 0.03 -39.71
N ARG A 195 -3.58 0.83 -40.54
CA ARG A 195 -2.46 0.30 -41.34
C ARG A 195 -1.51 1.36 -41.92
N TYR A 196 -0.27 1.35 -41.43
CA TYR A 196 0.87 1.98 -42.08
C TYR A 196 1.83 0.95 -42.67
N GLU A 197 2.57 1.33 -43.70
CA GLU A 197 3.60 0.49 -44.31
C GLU A 197 5.00 1.08 -44.02
N PHE A 198 5.83 0.35 -43.30
CA PHE A 198 7.26 0.65 -43.15
C PHE A 198 8.03 -0.08 -44.24
N VAL A 199 8.76 0.65 -45.08
CA VAL A 199 9.37 0.13 -46.30
C VAL A 199 10.82 0.59 -46.47
N ILE A 200 11.68 -0.31 -46.95
CA ILE A 200 13.09 -0.02 -47.27
C ILE A 200 13.39 -0.53 -48.68
N PHE A 201 14.02 0.31 -49.49
CA PHE A 201 14.41 -0.01 -50.87
C PHE A 201 15.86 0.35 -51.15
N SER A 202 16.51 -0.46 -51.97
CA SER A 202 17.66 -0.04 -52.77
C SER A 202 17.17 0.79 -53.97
N LYS A 203 17.76 1.97 -54.18
CA LYS A 203 17.52 2.83 -55.35
C LYS A 203 18.26 2.34 -56.59
N GLU A 204 19.28 1.48 -56.41
CA GLU A 204 20.12 0.99 -57.50
C GLU A 204 19.67 -0.39 -58.01
N GLU A 205 19.52 -0.51 -59.33
CA GLU A 205 19.08 -1.74 -59.97
C GLU A 205 20.14 -2.85 -59.82
N GLY A 206 19.77 -3.94 -59.14
CA GLY A 206 20.63 -5.11 -58.95
C GLY A 206 21.51 -5.10 -57.70
N LYS A 207 21.59 -3.98 -56.95
CA LYS A 207 22.28 -3.93 -55.66
C LYS A 207 21.35 -4.35 -54.51
N ARG A 208 21.85 -5.20 -53.60
CA ARG A 208 21.12 -5.70 -52.43
C ARG A 208 21.66 -5.06 -51.16
N LEU A 209 20.77 -4.79 -50.21
CA LEU A 209 21.10 -4.42 -48.84
C LEU A 209 21.37 -5.70 -48.05
N SER A 210 22.48 -5.73 -47.31
CA SER A 210 22.95 -6.91 -46.56
C SER A 210 22.15 -7.04 -45.26
N LYS A 211 21.94 -5.93 -44.55
CA LYS A 211 21.27 -5.86 -43.25
C LYS A 211 20.54 -4.53 -43.08
N ALA A 212 19.36 -4.56 -42.47
CA ALA A 212 18.71 -3.37 -41.94
C ALA A 212 18.14 -3.65 -40.55
N THR A 213 18.42 -2.77 -39.61
CA THR A 213 17.85 -2.76 -38.25
C THR A 213 17.12 -1.45 -38.05
N PHE A 214 15.94 -1.50 -37.45
CA PHE A 214 15.16 -0.30 -37.23
C PHE A 214 14.30 -0.46 -35.97
N ASP A 215 14.06 0.68 -35.33
CA ASP A 215 13.21 0.81 -34.17
C ASP A 215 12.21 1.93 -34.44
N VAL A 216 10.92 1.60 -34.39
CA VAL A 216 9.83 2.57 -34.54
C VAL A 216 9.21 2.80 -33.19
N THR A 217 9.08 4.05 -32.78
CA THR A 217 8.32 4.40 -31.59
C THR A 217 7.29 5.45 -31.89
N VAL A 218 6.14 5.28 -31.27
CA VAL A 218 5.01 6.20 -31.40
C VAL A 218 4.57 6.57 -29.99
N HIS A 219 4.32 7.86 -29.78
CA HIS A 219 3.58 8.27 -28.59
C HIS A 219 2.13 7.79 -28.72
N TYR A 220 1.58 7.18 -27.69
CA TYR A 220 0.19 6.77 -27.64
C TYR A 220 -0.53 7.53 -26.53
N TYR A 221 -1.67 8.09 -26.89
CA TYR A 221 -2.61 8.71 -25.97
C TYR A 221 -3.82 7.79 -25.84
N ASP A 222 -4.28 7.51 -24.62
CA ASP A 222 -5.41 6.61 -24.35
C ASP A 222 -6.77 7.33 -24.38
N GLY A 223 -6.75 8.67 -24.47
CA GLY A 223 -7.92 9.51 -24.69
C GLY A 223 -8.62 9.89 -23.40
N ILE A 224 -9.96 9.84 -23.38
CA ILE A 224 -10.74 10.06 -22.15
C ILE A 224 -11.14 8.69 -21.56
N PRO A 225 -10.28 7.99 -20.79
CA PRO A 225 -10.83 7.15 -19.74
C PRO A 225 -11.61 8.04 -18.78
N SER A 226 -12.66 7.50 -18.15
CA SER A 226 -13.36 8.15 -17.04
C SER A 226 -12.46 8.48 -15.83
N ASN A 227 -11.15 8.19 -15.88
CA ASN A 227 -10.13 8.54 -14.88
C ASN A 227 -8.72 8.72 -15.51
N MET A 228 -8.63 9.45 -16.63
CA MET A 228 -7.45 9.70 -17.51
C MET A 228 -6.03 9.41 -16.98
N ASN A 229 -5.32 8.55 -17.73
CA ASN A 229 -3.89 8.18 -17.75
C ASN A 229 -3.23 7.40 -16.59
N ASN A 230 -2.11 6.76 -16.96
CA ASN A 230 -1.18 6.02 -16.09
C ASN A 230 -0.55 6.84 -14.95
N ALA A 231 -0.70 8.17 -14.96
CA ALA A 231 -0.17 9.11 -13.98
C ALA A 231 -1.27 9.85 -13.19
N SER A 232 -2.55 9.53 -13.39
CA SER A 232 -3.63 10.14 -12.63
C SER A 232 -3.44 9.80 -11.16
N PHE A 233 -3.42 10.84 -10.34
CA PHE A 233 -3.26 10.74 -8.89
C PHE A 233 -4.33 9.84 -8.23
N TRP A 234 -5.38 9.48 -8.96
CA TRP A 234 -6.41 8.52 -8.55
C TRP A 234 -5.88 7.07 -8.44
N LEU A 235 -5.01 6.64 -9.36
CA LEU A 235 -4.32 5.34 -9.31
C LEU A 235 -3.04 5.40 -8.44
N GLY A 236 -2.44 6.58 -8.31
CA GLY A 236 -1.18 6.81 -7.60
C GLY A 236 0.05 6.35 -8.39
N PRO A 237 1.26 6.72 -7.93
CA PRO A 237 2.50 6.40 -8.64
C PRO A 237 2.70 4.89 -8.78
N GLU A 238 3.13 4.49 -9.97
CA GLU A 238 3.57 3.13 -10.25
C GLU A 238 4.98 2.92 -9.71
N VAL A 239 5.15 1.85 -8.94
CA VAL A 239 6.43 1.41 -8.41
C VAL A 239 6.77 0.08 -9.05
N GLU A 240 7.75 0.07 -9.92
CA GLU A 240 8.26 -1.13 -10.56
C GLU A 240 9.08 -1.96 -9.55
N LEU A 241 8.60 -3.17 -9.26
CA LEU A 241 9.27 -4.13 -8.39
C LEU A 241 9.65 -5.36 -9.23
N GLY A 242 10.62 -5.15 -10.12
CA GLY A 242 11.13 -6.18 -11.01
C GLY A 242 10.09 -6.59 -12.07
N PRO A 243 9.57 -7.83 -12.05
CA PRO A 243 8.61 -8.31 -13.06
C PRO A 243 7.15 -7.85 -12.81
N LYS A 244 6.88 -7.14 -11.71
CA LYS A 244 5.53 -6.67 -11.38
C LYS A 244 5.56 -5.21 -10.97
N SER A 245 4.60 -4.45 -11.44
CA SER A 245 4.35 -3.11 -10.95
C SER A 245 3.34 -3.09 -9.80
N MET A 246 3.55 -2.16 -8.87
CA MET A 246 2.74 -1.98 -7.67
C MET A 246 2.30 -0.53 -7.58
N ARG A 247 1.01 -0.30 -7.26
CA ARG A 247 0.45 1.05 -7.04
C ARG A 247 0.03 1.20 -5.59
N PRO A 248 0.95 1.49 -4.65
CA PRO A 248 0.66 1.47 -3.22
C PRO A 248 -0.32 2.57 -2.79
N PHE A 249 -0.41 3.66 -3.56
CA PHE A 249 -1.26 4.81 -3.26
C PHE A 249 -2.57 4.85 -4.06
N ILE A 250 -3.02 3.71 -4.58
CA ILE A 250 -4.37 3.63 -5.16
C ILE A 250 -5.42 4.01 -4.10
N PHE A 251 -6.43 4.79 -4.50
CA PHE A 251 -7.47 5.29 -3.58
C PHE A 251 -8.15 4.16 -2.76
N LEU A 252 -8.27 2.96 -3.32
CA LEU A 252 -8.81 1.78 -2.64
C LEU A 252 -8.05 1.46 -1.35
N ASN A 253 -6.72 1.55 -1.36
CA ASN A 253 -5.87 1.26 -0.20
C ASN A 253 -6.15 2.21 0.98
N PHE A 254 -6.66 3.42 0.71
CA PHE A 254 -6.98 4.37 1.78
C PHE A 254 -8.11 3.88 2.70
N PHE A 255 -8.97 2.98 2.23
CA PHE A 255 -9.94 2.29 3.10
C PHE A 255 -9.23 1.43 4.16
N GLY A 256 -8.30 0.56 3.74
CA GLY A 256 -7.51 -0.26 4.66
C GLY A 256 -6.62 0.58 5.56
N LEU A 257 -5.97 1.61 5.01
CA LEU A 257 -5.12 2.54 5.76
C LEU A 257 -5.89 3.29 6.85
N THR A 258 -7.16 3.63 6.60
CA THR A 258 -8.03 4.27 7.61
C THR A 258 -8.14 3.42 8.87
N PHE A 259 -8.48 2.13 8.73
CA PHE A 259 -8.56 1.22 9.88
C PHE A 259 -7.19 0.90 10.47
N PHE A 260 -6.16 0.79 9.63
CA PHE A 260 -4.79 0.57 10.10
C PHE A 260 -4.33 1.71 11.03
N PHE A 261 -4.41 2.96 10.59
CA PHE A 261 -4.00 4.11 11.39
C PHE A 261 -4.87 4.29 12.63
N LEU A 262 -6.17 4.04 12.55
CA LEU A 262 -7.05 4.15 13.73
C LEU A 262 -6.75 3.09 14.80
N LEU A 263 -6.43 1.86 14.41
CA LEU A 263 -6.39 0.72 15.34
C LEU A 263 -4.97 0.32 15.75
N TYR A 264 -4.04 0.24 14.81
CA TYR A 264 -2.76 -0.45 15.01
C TYR A 264 -1.75 0.31 15.90
N PRO A 265 -1.42 1.59 15.68
CA PRO A 265 -0.33 2.26 16.40
C PRO A 265 -0.56 2.35 17.91
N ALA A 266 -1.78 2.74 18.31
CA ALA A 266 -2.14 2.86 19.72
C ALA A 266 -2.16 1.50 20.42
N SER A 267 -2.68 0.47 19.74
CA SER A 267 -2.68 -0.90 20.23
C SER A 267 -1.26 -1.46 20.42
N TYR A 268 -0.39 -1.29 19.43
CA TYR A 268 1.00 -1.73 19.48
C TYR A 268 1.77 -1.10 20.64
N TYR A 269 1.60 0.22 20.84
CA TYR A 269 2.22 0.93 21.95
C TYR A 269 1.72 0.40 23.31
N TRP A 270 0.40 0.23 23.47
CA TRP A 270 -0.17 -0.27 24.72
C TRP A 270 0.30 -1.69 25.05
N GLU A 271 0.42 -2.55 24.05
CA GLU A 271 0.95 -3.90 24.26
C GLU A 271 2.43 -3.88 24.64
N ARG A 272 3.24 -2.98 24.07
CA ARG A 272 4.64 -2.81 24.48
C ARG A 272 4.75 -2.42 25.95
N VAL A 273 3.89 -1.51 26.42
CA VAL A 273 3.81 -1.11 27.83
C VAL A 273 3.42 -2.30 28.72
N GLU A 274 2.41 -3.08 28.31
CA GLU A 274 1.96 -4.24 29.09
C GLU A 274 3.02 -5.35 29.12
N ASN A 275 3.74 -5.58 28.02
CA ASN A 275 4.84 -6.54 27.96
C ASN A 275 5.98 -6.15 28.91
N ALA A 276 6.35 -4.87 28.97
CA ALA A 276 7.35 -4.39 29.92
C ALA A 276 6.91 -4.62 31.39
N LYS A 277 5.62 -4.46 31.71
CA LYS A 277 5.10 -4.80 33.04
C LYS A 277 5.17 -6.31 33.31
N ASN A 278 4.79 -7.12 32.33
CA ASN A 278 4.82 -8.58 32.45
C ASN A 278 6.24 -9.12 32.69
N GLU A 279 7.26 -8.54 32.05
CA GLU A 279 8.68 -8.90 32.26
C GLU A 279 9.11 -8.68 33.73
N VAL A 280 8.64 -7.60 34.36
CA VAL A 280 8.89 -7.31 35.77
C VAL A 280 8.15 -8.30 36.68
N GLU A 281 6.87 -8.57 36.40
CA GLU A 281 6.07 -9.51 37.19
C GLU A 281 6.56 -10.97 37.08
N GLU A 282 7.20 -11.36 35.97
CA GLU A 282 7.71 -12.72 35.76
C GLU A 282 8.85 -13.07 36.72
N LYS A 283 9.70 -12.09 37.07
CA LYS A 283 10.85 -12.28 37.99
C LYS A 283 10.53 -12.02 39.45
N PHE A 284 9.38 -11.43 39.72
CA PHE A 284 8.97 -11.08 41.08
C PHE A 284 8.80 -12.29 42.04
N PRO A 285 8.22 -13.44 41.63
CA PRO A 285 8.12 -14.61 42.51
C PRO A 285 9.49 -15.16 42.92
N ASP A 286 10.48 -15.14 42.02
CA ASP A 286 11.85 -15.59 42.30
C ASP A 286 12.52 -14.67 43.33
N PHE A 287 12.38 -13.36 43.17
CA PHE A 287 12.85 -12.37 44.16
C PHE A 287 12.24 -12.61 45.54
N LEU A 288 10.92 -12.84 45.64
CA LEU A 288 10.25 -13.11 46.91
C LEU A 288 10.73 -14.42 47.55
N ARG A 289 10.97 -15.47 46.75
CA ARG A 289 11.46 -16.75 47.23
C ARG A 289 12.86 -16.63 47.82
N ASP A 290 13.78 -16.00 47.09
CA ASP A 290 15.16 -15.83 47.54
C ASP A 290 15.21 -14.93 48.79
N LEU A 291 14.36 -13.89 48.86
CA LEU A 291 14.19 -13.07 50.06
C LEU A 291 13.72 -13.88 51.28
N ALA A 292 12.78 -14.79 51.07
CA ALA A 292 12.29 -15.69 52.12
C ALA A 292 13.39 -16.67 52.59
N GLU A 293 14.18 -17.21 51.65
CA GLU A 293 15.28 -18.13 51.93
C GLU A 293 16.39 -17.46 52.75
N TYR A 294 16.83 -16.24 52.37
CA TYR A 294 17.83 -15.48 53.11
C TYR A 294 17.37 -15.09 54.50
N TRP A 295 16.11 -14.67 54.64
CA TRP A 295 15.53 -14.36 55.94
C TRP A 295 15.43 -15.60 56.84
N LYS A 296 15.03 -16.76 56.29
CA LYS A 296 15.02 -18.05 57.01
C LYS A 296 16.43 -18.49 57.42
N GLY A 297 17.45 -18.12 56.65
CA GLY A 297 18.86 -18.31 56.96
C GLY A 297 19.40 -17.45 58.11
N GLY A 298 18.58 -16.55 58.67
CA GLY A 298 18.93 -15.72 59.83
C GLY A 298 19.58 -14.38 59.48
N LEU A 299 19.60 -13.99 58.21
CA LEU A 299 20.04 -12.65 57.80
C LEU A 299 18.98 -11.60 58.18
N SER A 300 19.43 -10.39 58.53
CA SER A 300 18.50 -9.26 58.67
C SER A 300 17.92 -8.87 57.32
N MET A 301 16.74 -8.24 57.30
CA MET A 301 16.01 -7.89 56.08
C MET A 301 16.81 -6.91 55.21
N THR A 302 17.57 -6.04 55.88
CA THR A 302 18.51 -5.11 55.24
C THR A 302 19.64 -5.83 54.53
N VAL A 303 20.27 -6.82 55.19
CA VAL A 303 21.37 -7.58 54.61
C VAL A 303 20.87 -8.53 53.51
N ALA A 304 19.70 -9.15 53.71
CA ALA A 304 19.08 -10.02 52.70
C ALA A 304 18.83 -9.25 51.39
N ILE A 305 18.29 -8.03 51.45
CA ILE A 305 18.02 -7.21 50.26
C ILE A 305 19.32 -6.67 49.64
N GLN A 306 20.33 -6.35 50.44
CA GLN A 306 21.66 -6.00 49.92
C GLN A 306 22.30 -7.16 49.15
N THR A 307 22.17 -8.39 49.64
CA THR A 307 22.63 -9.59 48.93
C THR A 307 21.83 -9.78 47.63
N LEU A 308 20.50 -9.67 47.67
CA LEU A 308 19.63 -9.81 46.49
C LEU A 308 19.87 -8.72 45.43
N ALA A 309 20.28 -7.51 45.83
CA ALA A 309 20.61 -6.45 44.89
C ALA A 309 21.84 -6.77 44.03
N THR A 310 22.63 -7.78 44.41
CA THR A 310 23.76 -8.30 43.60
C THR A 310 23.36 -9.48 42.70
N SER A 311 22.16 -10.01 42.86
CA SER A 311 21.62 -11.12 42.05
C SER A 311 20.95 -10.63 40.75
N GLU A 312 20.66 -11.55 39.82
CA GLU A 312 20.02 -11.23 38.53
C GLU A 312 18.50 -11.52 38.52
N TYR A 313 17.70 -10.46 38.50
CA TYR A 313 16.24 -10.44 38.35
C TYR A 313 15.76 -9.66 37.11
N GLY A 314 16.63 -9.48 36.11
CA GLY A 314 16.28 -8.84 34.84
C GLY A 314 15.71 -7.42 35.02
N ALA A 315 14.49 -7.19 34.53
CA ALA A 315 13.79 -5.90 34.61
C ALA A 315 13.53 -5.40 36.04
N LEU A 316 13.65 -6.27 37.06
CA LEU A 316 13.45 -5.91 38.47
C LEU A 316 14.74 -5.38 39.14
N ASN A 317 15.92 -5.57 38.54
CA ASN A 317 17.21 -5.26 39.18
C ASN A 317 17.33 -3.81 39.64
N ASP A 318 16.94 -2.85 38.80
CA ASP A 318 17.03 -1.43 39.13
C ASP A 318 16.15 -1.07 40.34
N GLU A 319 14.99 -1.71 40.46
CA GLU A 319 14.05 -1.47 41.56
C GLU A 319 14.52 -2.14 42.87
N VAL A 320 15.12 -3.33 42.79
CA VAL A 320 15.74 -4.01 43.94
C VAL A 320 16.97 -3.23 44.44
N LYS A 321 17.79 -2.70 43.53
CA LYS A 321 18.95 -1.87 43.88
C LYS A 321 18.54 -0.60 44.63
N LYS A 322 17.50 0.09 44.16
CA LYS A 322 16.91 1.23 44.87
C LYS A 322 16.41 0.85 46.26
N MET A 323 15.81 -0.32 46.44
CA MET A 323 15.41 -0.79 47.78
C MET A 323 16.62 -0.98 48.69
N SER A 324 17.69 -1.59 48.19
CA SER A 324 18.94 -1.77 48.93
C SER A 324 19.53 -0.43 49.38
N ASP A 325 19.59 0.57 48.48
CA ASP A 325 20.10 1.91 48.81
C ASP A 325 19.25 2.59 49.89
N GLN A 326 17.92 2.54 49.76
CA GLN A 326 16.99 3.11 50.74
C GLN A 326 17.13 2.47 52.13
N LEU A 327 17.32 1.14 52.19
CA LEU A 327 17.56 0.43 53.45
C LEU A 327 18.93 0.74 54.03
N SER A 328 19.95 0.93 53.19
CA SER A 328 21.30 1.33 53.64
C SER A 328 21.31 2.69 54.34
N TRP A 329 20.37 3.57 53.98
CA TRP A 329 20.19 4.89 54.61
C TRP A 329 19.31 4.85 55.87
N GLY A 330 18.94 3.66 56.35
CA GLY A 330 18.20 3.48 57.60
C GLY A 330 16.69 3.73 57.49
N ILE A 331 16.14 3.77 56.28
CA ILE A 331 14.68 3.85 56.06
C ILE A 331 14.04 2.52 56.50
N LYS A 332 12.88 2.58 57.14
CA LYS A 332 12.16 1.39 57.61
C LYS A 332 11.77 0.49 56.43
N PHE A 333 11.96 -0.82 56.60
CA PHE A 333 11.60 -1.81 55.59
C PHE A 333 10.15 -1.72 55.11
N SER A 334 9.20 -1.54 56.04
CA SER A 334 7.78 -1.39 55.73
C SER A 334 7.45 -0.17 54.85
N ASP A 335 8.25 0.89 54.92
CA ASP A 335 8.11 2.06 54.04
C ASP A 335 8.79 1.83 52.69
N VAL A 336 9.98 1.22 52.67
CA VAL A 336 10.74 0.91 51.44
C VAL A 336 9.97 -0.06 50.54
N ILE A 337 9.42 -1.13 51.11
CA ILE A 337 8.74 -2.16 50.32
C ILE A 337 7.41 -1.65 49.74
N LYS A 338 6.70 -0.77 50.46
CA LYS A 338 5.52 -0.07 49.92
C LYS A 338 5.88 0.87 48.78
N GLN A 339 6.95 1.67 48.95
CA GLN A 339 7.44 2.52 47.87
C GLN A 339 7.88 1.70 46.64
N PHE A 340 8.47 0.52 46.85
CA PHE A 340 8.77 -0.41 45.77
C PHE A 340 7.50 -0.88 45.05
N ALA A 341 6.45 -1.29 45.78
CA ALA A 341 5.18 -1.66 45.18
C ALA A 341 4.53 -0.51 44.39
N ASP A 342 4.64 0.73 44.87
CA ASP A 342 4.14 1.93 44.19
C ASP A 342 4.96 2.30 42.94
N ARG A 343 6.26 1.95 42.90
CA ARG A 343 7.13 2.16 41.75
C ARG A 343 6.91 1.12 40.66
N VAL A 344 6.80 -0.15 41.04
CA VAL A 344 6.52 -1.24 40.09
C VAL A 344 5.07 -1.14 39.58
N GLY A 345 4.12 -0.77 40.44
CA GLY A 345 2.78 -0.32 40.03
C GLY A 345 1.88 -1.42 39.45
N THR A 346 2.24 -2.69 39.62
CA THR A 346 1.48 -3.84 39.12
C THR A 346 0.56 -4.42 40.21
N PRO A 347 -0.67 -4.88 39.87
CA PRO A 347 -1.59 -5.47 40.85
C PRO A 347 -1.03 -6.67 41.61
N LEU A 348 -0.24 -7.52 40.94
CA LEU A 348 0.38 -8.70 41.52
C LEU A 348 1.37 -8.32 42.63
N VAL A 349 2.30 -7.40 42.34
CA VAL A 349 3.28 -6.91 43.30
C VAL A 349 2.61 -6.16 44.46
N GLN A 350 1.64 -5.29 44.18
CA GLN A 350 0.93 -4.56 45.23
C GLN A 350 0.23 -5.49 46.22
N ARG A 351 -0.43 -6.54 45.72
CA ARG A 351 -1.12 -7.53 46.57
C ARG A 351 -0.13 -8.31 47.43
N ALA A 352 0.96 -8.81 46.84
CA ALA A 352 1.97 -9.57 47.56
C ALA A 352 2.68 -8.71 48.64
N ILE A 353 3.06 -7.48 48.28
CA ILE A 353 3.72 -6.56 49.22
C ILE A 353 2.78 -6.13 50.36
N ALA A 354 1.49 -5.90 50.08
CA ALA A 354 0.53 -5.58 51.13
C ALA A 354 0.43 -6.69 52.18
N LEU A 355 0.42 -7.96 51.76
CA LEU A 355 0.45 -9.11 52.66
C LEU A 355 1.72 -9.16 53.51
N ILE A 356 2.88 -8.90 52.90
CA ILE A 356 4.18 -8.89 53.58
C ILE A 356 4.26 -7.73 54.60
N ALA A 357 3.77 -6.54 54.23
CA ALA A 357 3.79 -5.38 55.11
C ALA A 357 2.86 -5.53 56.33
N GLU A 358 1.70 -6.17 56.16
CA GLU A 358 0.80 -6.46 57.29
C GLU A 358 1.38 -7.54 58.21
N ALA A 359 2.06 -8.53 57.63
CA ALA A 359 2.78 -9.57 58.36
C ALA A 359 3.92 -9.03 59.24
N ASP A 360 4.73 -8.12 58.69
CA ASP A 360 5.80 -7.42 59.41
C ASP A 360 5.23 -6.63 60.60
N ARG A 361 4.11 -5.93 60.39
CA ARG A 361 3.44 -5.15 61.43
C ARG A 361 2.84 -6.01 62.54
N ALA A 362 2.30 -7.18 62.20
CA ALA A 362 1.68 -8.11 63.15
C ALA A 362 2.70 -8.94 63.96
N GLY A 363 4.00 -8.87 63.62
CA GLY A 363 5.06 -9.61 64.33
C GLY A 363 4.96 -11.13 64.15
N GLY A 364 4.31 -11.58 63.06
CA GLY A 364 4.16 -13.01 62.74
C GLY A 364 5.44 -13.64 62.18
N LYS A 365 5.38 -14.93 61.84
CA LYS A 365 6.46 -15.62 61.11
C LYS A 365 6.54 -15.10 59.67
N ILE A 366 7.22 -13.97 59.47
CA ILE A 366 7.36 -13.30 58.16
C ILE A 366 7.98 -14.21 57.10
N SER A 367 8.84 -15.17 57.50
CA SER A 367 9.39 -16.21 56.62
C SER A 367 8.29 -17.01 55.92
N ASP A 368 7.30 -17.47 56.68
CA ASP A 368 6.26 -18.38 56.20
C ASP A 368 5.31 -17.61 55.26
N ILE A 369 5.09 -16.32 55.53
CA ILE A 369 4.24 -15.44 54.72
C ILE A 369 4.94 -15.05 53.42
N LEU A 370 6.25 -14.78 53.45
CA LEU A 370 7.05 -14.53 52.24
C LEU A 370 7.06 -15.76 51.31
N VAL A 371 7.28 -16.96 51.86
CA VAL A 371 7.21 -18.22 51.09
C VAL A 371 5.81 -18.41 50.50
N THR A 372 4.77 -18.16 51.28
CA THR A 372 3.39 -18.27 50.81
C THR A 372 3.10 -17.28 49.67
N ALA A 373 3.54 -16.03 49.79
CA ALA A 373 3.38 -15.01 48.76
C ALA A 373 4.18 -15.32 47.48
N ALA A 374 5.38 -15.88 47.62
CA ALA A 374 6.19 -16.34 46.48
C ALA A 374 5.52 -17.50 45.73
N ASN A 375 5.01 -18.49 46.48
CA ASN A 375 4.29 -19.63 45.89
C ASN A 375 2.99 -19.19 45.21
N ASP A 376 2.19 -18.32 45.84
CA ASP A 376 0.96 -17.76 45.26
C ASP A 376 1.26 -16.98 43.96
N SER A 377 2.28 -16.12 43.97
CA SER A 377 2.69 -15.36 42.79
C SER A 377 3.19 -16.27 41.65
N ARG A 378 3.91 -17.35 41.99
CA ARG A 378 4.40 -18.34 41.02
C ARG A 378 3.26 -19.17 40.43
N GLU A 379 2.32 -19.60 41.26
CA GLU A 379 1.13 -20.33 40.81
C GLU A 379 0.28 -19.46 39.89
N LEU A 380 0.09 -18.18 40.24
CA LEU A 380 -0.63 -17.24 39.38
C LEU A 380 0.03 -17.08 38.00
N LYS A 381 1.36 -16.93 37.96
CA LYS A 381 2.10 -16.87 36.69
C LYS A 381 2.06 -18.17 35.90
N PHE A 382 2.07 -19.31 36.59
CA PHE A 382 1.89 -20.61 35.94
C PHE A 382 0.51 -20.72 35.28
N LEU A 383 -0.56 -20.35 36.00
CA LEU A 383 -1.93 -20.33 35.48
C LEU A 383 -2.10 -19.35 34.31
N GLU A 384 -1.50 -18.16 34.38
CA GLU A 384 -1.48 -17.20 33.27
C GLU A 384 -0.78 -17.79 32.03
N GLY A 385 0.34 -18.47 32.22
CA GLY A 385 1.08 -19.15 31.16
C GLY A 385 0.28 -20.28 30.51
N GLU A 386 -0.40 -21.09 31.31
CA GLU A 386 -1.29 -22.16 30.84
C GLU A 386 -2.46 -21.59 30.05
N ARG A 387 -3.12 -20.54 30.57
CA ARG A 387 -4.17 -19.81 29.86
C ARG A 387 -3.68 -19.24 28.54
N LYS A 388 -2.50 -18.62 28.51
CA LYS A 388 -1.91 -18.04 27.28
C LYS A 388 -1.64 -19.11 26.23
N ARG A 389 -1.15 -20.29 26.63
CA ARG A 389 -0.94 -21.44 25.72
C ARG A 389 -2.25 -22.01 25.20
N ALA A 390 -3.24 -22.19 26.07
CA ALA A 390 -4.55 -22.69 25.70
C ALA A 390 -5.26 -21.74 24.72
N ILE A 391 -5.17 -20.42 24.95
CA ILE A 391 -5.81 -19.43 24.07
C ILE A 391 -5.01 -19.21 22.77
N GLY A 392 -3.69 -19.43 22.79
CA GLY A 392 -2.84 -19.30 21.61
C GLY A 392 -3.29 -20.15 20.42
N SER A 393 -3.80 -21.37 20.66
CA SER A 393 -4.32 -22.23 19.59
C SER A 393 -5.59 -21.67 18.95
N TYR A 394 -6.49 -21.06 19.73
CA TYR A 394 -7.69 -20.41 19.19
C TYR A 394 -7.35 -19.19 18.34
N ILE A 395 -6.35 -18.40 18.74
CA ILE A 395 -5.86 -17.27 17.93
C ILE A 395 -5.32 -17.80 16.58
N ALA A 396 -4.56 -18.89 16.58
CA ALA A 396 -4.06 -19.50 15.36
C ALA A 396 -5.20 -19.93 14.41
N VAL A 397 -6.30 -20.49 14.93
CA VAL A 397 -7.49 -20.85 14.13
C VAL A 397 -8.11 -19.61 13.46
N ILE A 398 -8.22 -18.49 14.18
CA ILE A 398 -8.75 -17.23 13.61
C ILE A 398 -7.86 -16.73 12.47
N TRP A 399 -6.54 -16.78 12.64
CA TRP A 399 -5.59 -16.42 11.59
C TRP A 399 -5.69 -17.33 10.37
N THR A 400 -5.76 -18.65 10.58
CA THR A 400 -5.94 -19.61 9.48
C THR A 400 -7.24 -19.37 8.73
N SER A 401 -8.36 -19.14 9.44
CA SER A 401 -9.65 -18.82 8.82
C SER A 401 -9.60 -17.56 7.95
N TYR A 402 -8.91 -16.51 8.44
CA TYR A 402 -8.68 -15.29 7.68
C TYR A 402 -7.87 -15.55 6.41
N PHE A 403 -6.77 -16.32 6.49
CA PHE A 403 -5.95 -16.64 5.32
C PHE A 403 -6.70 -17.49 4.28
N VAL A 404 -7.53 -18.44 4.72
CA VAL A 404 -8.38 -19.23 3.81
C VAL A 404 -9.36 -18.32 3.08
N PHE A 405 -10.04 -17.42 3.80
CA PHE A 405 -10.94 -16.45 3.18
C PHE A 405 -10.21 -15.53 2.19
N LEU A 406 -9.06 -14.98 2.59
CA LEU A 406 -8.21 -14.16 1.74
C LEU A 406 -7.81 -14.90 0.45
N GLY A 407 -7.40 -16.17 0.57
CA GLY A 407 -7.03 -17.01 -0.58
C GLY A 407 -8.19 -17.23 -1.56
N VAL A 408 -9.40 -17.50 -1.06
CA VAL A 408 -10.60 -17.64 -1.89
C VAL A 408 -10.91 -16.34 -2.62
N ILE A 409 -10.91 -15.20 -1.91
CA ILE A 409 -11.20 -13.89 -2.50
C ILE A 409 -10.18 -13.51 -3.56
N VAL A 410 -8.89 -13.71 -3.32
CA VAL A 410 -7.83 -13.44 -4.29
C VAL A 410 -7.99 -14.33 -5.53
N THR A 411 -8.32 -15.60 -5.35
CA THR A 411 -8.57 -16.51 -6.47
C THR A 411 -9.75 -16.03 -7.32
N LEU A 412 -10.84 -15.60 -6.68
CA LEU A 412 -11.98 -15.00 -7.38
C LEU A 412 -11.58 -13.71 -8.10
N ALA A 413 -10.78 -12.84 -7.47
CA ALA A 413 -10.35 -11.58 -8.08
C ALA A 413 -9.49 -11.82 -9.33
N VAL A 414 -8.53 -12.75 -9.29
CA VAL A 414 -7.56 -12.97 -10.37
C VAL A 414 -8.10 -13.85 -11.49
N VAL A 415 -8.93 -14.86 -11.18
CA VAL A 415 -9.39 -15.84 -12.17
C VAL A 415 -10.81 -15.52 -12.66
N PHE A 416 -11.71 -15.18 -11.75
CA PHE A 416 -13.14 -15.10 -12.07
C PHE A 416 -13.53 -13.74 -12.66
N ILE A 417 -12.98 -12.64 -12.14
CA ILE A 417 -13.30 -11.29 -12.65
C ILE A 417 -12.86 -11.14 -14.12
N PRO A 418 -11.62 -11.48 -14.54
CA PRO A 418 -11.23 -11.38 -15.95
C PRO A 418 -12.05 -12.30 -16.86
N ALA A 419 -12.44 -13.49 -16.38
CA ALA A 419 -13.26 -14.41 -17.16
C ALA A 419 -14.66 -13.83 -17.46
N ILE A 420 -15.26 -13.11 -16.51
CA ILE A 420 -16.54 -12.41 -16.73
C ILE A 420 -16.35 -11.19 -17.63
N ALA A 421 -15.33 -10.38 -17.37
CA ALA A 421 -15.04 -9.17 -18.14
C ALA A 421 -14.80 -9.48 -19.62
N GLY A 422 -13.96 -10.48 -19.92
CA GLY A 422 -13.65 -10.91 -21.28
C GLY A 422 -14.81 -11.61 -22.00
N SER A 423 -15.81 -12.11 -21.28
CA SER A 423 -17.03 -12.68 -21.89
C SER A 423 -18.03 -11.59 -22.32
N ASN A 424 -17.93 -10.37 -21.75
CA ASN A 424 -18.77 -9.23 -22.12
C ASN A 424 -18.21 -8.44 -23.31
N SER A 425 -16.92 -8.56 -23.63
CA SER A 425 -16.25 -7.82 -24.72
C SER A 425 -16.32 -8.50 -26.09
N SER A 426 -16.86 -9.72 -26.20
CA SER A 426 -16.99 -10.43 -27.48
C SER A 426 -18.19 -9.98 -28.34
N GLY A 427 -18.55 -8.70 -28.31
CA GLY A 427 -19.61 -8.11 -29.11
C GLY A 427 -19.19 -6.74 -29.64
N GLU A 428 -18.41 -6.73 -30.72
CA GLU A 428 -18.28 -5.56 -31.60
C GLU A 428 -19.65 -5.25 -32.23
N ASP A 429 -20.40 -4.33 -31.63
CA ASP A 429 -21.24 -3.37 -32.35
C ASP A 429 -21.65 -2.23 -31.42
N GLY A 430 -21.54 -1.00 -31.91
CA GLY A 430 -21.58 0.22 -31.10
C GLY A 430 -22.94 0.57 -30.49
N GLY A 431 -22.88 1.38 -29.42
CA GLY A 431 -24.03 2.15 -28.91
C GLY A 431 -24.29 2.01 -27.41
N ASP A 432 -24.06 3.12 -26.70
CA ASP A 432 -24.74 3.57 -25.48
C ASP A 432 -25.26 2.53 -24.46
N SER A 433 -24.56 2.44 -23.32
CA SER A 433 -25.07 2.21 -21.95
C SER A 433 -26.22 1.21 -21.66
N GLY A 434 -26.43 0.18 -22.49
CA GLY A 434 -27.42 -0.87 -22.26
C GLY A 434 -26.83 -2.27 -22.37
N GLY A 435 -26.71 -2.97 -21.23
CA GLY A 435 -26.14 -4.32 -21.16
C GLY A 435 -26.70 -5.32 -22.20
N GLN A 436 -25.85 -6.23 -22.68
CA GLN A 436 -26.19 -7.21 -23.71
C GLN A 436 -27.34 -8.12 -23.27
N THR A 437 -28.33 -8.31 -24.13
CA THR A 437 -29.49 -9.17 -23.88
C THR A 437 -29.34 -10.51 -24.57
N ILE A 438 -28.96 -11.54 -23.81
CA ILE A 438 -29.10 -12.94 -24.26
C ILE A 438 -30.43 -13.46 -23.71
N GLY A 439 -31.47 -13.41 -24.54
CA GLY A 439 -32.83 -13.82 -24.18
C GLY A 439 -33.50 -12.87 -23.17
N ASN A 440 -34.25 -13.41 -22.20
CA ASN A 440 -34.95 -12.63 -21.16
C ASN A 440 -34.04 -12.21 -19.99
N MET A 441 -32.71 -12.28 -20.16
CA MET A 441 -31.73 -11.86 -19.14
C MET A 441 -30.88 -10.73 -19.71
N THR A 442 -31.03 -9.53 -19.14
CA THR A 442 -30.16 -8.37 -19.41
C THR A 442 -28.85 -8.57 -18.65
N ILE A 443 -27.77 -8.90 -19.36
CA ILE A 443 -26.42 -8.93 -18.80
C ILE A 443 -25.99 -7.46 -18.72
N ARG A 444 -26.23 -6.83 -17.56
CA ARG A 444 -25.69 -5.49 -17.29
C ARG A 444 -24.19 -5.51 -17.55
N ASN A 445 -23.68 -4.49 -18.23
CA ASN A 445 -22.24 -4.26 -18.31
C ASN A 445 -21.68 -4.24 -16.88
N ILE A 446 -20.88 -5.26 -16.55
CA ILE A 446 -20.35 -5.47 -15.21
C ILE A 446 -18.96 -4.83 -15.20
N ASP A 447 -18.80 -3.79 -14.39
CA ASP A 447 -17.51 -3.17 -14.12
C ASP A 447 -16.66 -4.09 -13.21
N PRO A 448 -15.52 -4.62 -13.69
CA PRO A 448 -14.58 -5.41 -12.89
C PRO A 448 -14.14 -4.72 -11.59
N LEU A 449 -13.98 -3.39 -11.65
CA LEU A 449 -13.50 -2.58 -10.54
C LEU A 449 -14.48 -2.61 -9.36
N PHE A 450 -15.79 -2.64 -9.63
CA PHE A 450 -16.81 -2.71 -8.57
C PHE A 450 -16.68 -3.97 -7.72
N PHE A 451 -16.53 -5.15 -8.36
CA PHE A 451 -16.38 -6.42 -7.66
C PHE A 451 -15.09 -6.48 -6.86
N LEU A 452 -13.99 -6.04 -7.46
CA LEU A 452 -12.68 -5.96 -6.81
C LEU A 452 -12.71 -5.04 -5.58
N THR A 453 -13.41 -3.90 -5.69
CA THR A 453 -13.63 -2.96 -4.58
C THR A 453 -14.43 -3.60 -3.43
N VAL A 454 -15.55 -4.26 -3.74
CA VAL A 454 -16.40 -4.92 -2.72
C VAL A 454 -15.63 -6.04 -2.00
N PHE A 455 -14.87 -6.84 -2.76
CA PHE A 455 -14.04 -7.90 -2.20
C PHE A 455 -12.95 -7.36 -1.27
N TYR A 456 -12.24 -6.31 -1.69
CA TYR A 456 -11.21 -5.68 -0.87
C TYR A 456 -11.78 -5.08 0.43
N TYR A 457 -12.91 -4.38 0.36
CA TYR A 457 -13.58 -3.84 1.56
C TYR A 457 -14.09 -4.95 2.48
N GLY A 458 -14.64 -6.03 1.92
CA GLY A 458 -15.07 -7.21 2.67
C GLY A 458 -13.93 -7.86 3.46
N VAL A 459 -12.78 -8.09 2.82
CA VAL A 459 -11.58 -8.63 3.47
C VAL A 459 -11.06 -7.70 4.56
N THR A 460 -11.03 -6.39 4.29
CA THR A 460 -10.58 -5.39 5.27
C THR A 460 -11.49 -5.37 6.50
N MET A 461 -12.81 -5.37 6.32
CA MET A 461 -13.77 -5.41 7.42
C MET A 461 -13.69 -6.73 8.21
N GLN A 462 -13.45 -7.85 7.53
CA GLN A 462 -13.23 -9.13 8.17
C GLN A 462 -11.93 -9.13 9.01
N ALA A 463 -10.85 -8.50 8.52
CA ALA A 463 -9.61 -8.33 9.27
C ALA A 463 -9.84 -7.55 10.58
N VAL A 464 -10.62 -6.47 10.52
CA VAL A 464 -11.02 -5.71 11.72
C VAL A 464 -11.77 -6.60 12.70
N GLY A 465 -12.80 -7.33 12.24
CA GLY A 465 -13.62 -8.20 13.10
C GLY A 465 -12.82 -9.36 13.71
N ASN A 466 -12.10 -10.13 12.89
CA ASN A 466 -11.32 -11.28 13.31
C ASN A 466 -10.19 -10.90 14.26
N GLY A 467 -9.47 -9.80 13.97
CA GLY A 467 -8.40 -9.34 14.85
C GLY A 467 -8.92 -8.85 16.21
N THR A 468 -10.03 -8.11 16.22
CA THR A 468 -10.69 -7.66 17.45
C THR A 468 -11.12 -8.85 18.31
N MET A 469 -11.72 -9.87 17.68
CA MET A 469 -12.14 -11.10 18.34
C MET A 469 -10.97 -11.90 18.91
N ALA A 470 -9.85 -12.00 18.17
CA ALA A 470 -8.64 -12.67 18.64
C ALA A 470 -8.07 -12.04 19.92
N GLY A 471 -8.05 -10.71 20.01
CA GLY A 471 -7.59 -10.01 21.22
C GLY A 471 -8.52 -10.12 22.41
N LEU A 472 -9.84 -10.06 22.17
CA LEU A 472 -10.85 -10.23 23.20
C LEU A 472 -10.78 -11.64 23.81
N MET A 473 -10.57 -12.66 22.99
CA MET A 473 -10.33 -14.03 23.49
C MET A 473 -9.03 -14.12 24.29
N SER A 474 -7.93 -13.53 23.80
CA SER A 474 -6.60 -13.58 24.45
C SER A 474 -6.58 -12.94 25.83
N THR A 475 -6.98 -11.68 25.92
CA THR A 475 -6.74 -10.83 27.10
C THR A 475 -8.02 -10.27 27.72
N GLY A 476 -9.18 -10.49 27.10
CA GLY A 476 -10.45 -9.86 27.50
C GLY A 476 -10.55 -8.38 27.14
N ARG A 477 -9.54 -7.80 26.47
CA ARG A 477 -9.47 -6.38 26.10
C ARG A 477 -9.49 -6.22 24.58
N PHE A 478 -10.29 -5.28 24.10
CA PHE A 478 -10.31 -4.90 22.68
C PHE A 478 -8.99 -4.29 22.20
N SER A 479 -8.27 -3.60 23.09
CA SER A 479 -7.00 -2.95 22.75
C SER A 479 -5.96 -3.92 22.21
N THR A 480 -5.88 -5.15 22.70
CA THR A 480 -4.97 -6.18 22.18
C THR A 480 -5.41 -6.70 20.81
N GLY A 481 -6.71 -6.68 20.51
CA GLY A 481 -7.26 -7.20 19.25
C GLY A 481 -6.94 -6.31 18.07
N PHE A 482 -6.88 -4.99 18.30
CA PHE A 482 -6.53 -4.01 17.27
C PHE A 482 -5.15 -4.21 16.66
N LYS A 483 -4.17 -4.78 17.39
CA LYS A 483 -2.88 -5.18 16.82
C LYS A 483 -3.06 -6.31 15.81
N HIS A 484 -3.82 -7.34 16.16
CA HIS A 484 -4.11 -8.44 15.24
C HIS A 484 -4.88 -7.94 14.01
N SER A 485 -5.85 -7.04 14.19
CA SER A 485 -6.57 -6.41 13.08
C SER A 485 -5.60 -5.65 12.16
N GLY A 486 -4.73 -4.82 12.73
CA GLY A 486 -3.74 -4.07 11.95
C GLY A 486 -2.76 -4.97 11.20
N MET A 487 -2.28 -6.05 11.80
CA MET A 487 -1.40 -7.00 11.10
C MET A 487 -2.12 -7.71 9.95
N MET A 488 -3.38 -8.11 10.14
CA MET A 488 -4.19 -8.69 9.06
C MET A 488 -4.47 -7.69 7.94
N ILE A 489 -4.75 -6.42 8.28
CA ILE A 489 -4.95 -5.35 7.28
C ILE A 489 -3.68 -5.16 6.43
N VAL A 490 -2.49 -5.11 7.05
CA VAL A 490 -1.21 -5.02 6.34
C VAL A 490 -1.03 -6.20 5.38
N VAL A 491 -1.38 -7.41 5.81
CA VAL A 491 -1.35 -8.60 4.95
C VAL A 491 -2.30 -8.45 3.77
N SER A 492 -3.56 -8.03 3.98
CA SER A 492 -4.48 -7.79 2.85
C SER A 492 -4.00 -6.70 1.89
N LEU A 493 -3.46 -5.60 2.40
CA LEU A 493 -2.91 -4.51 1.58
C LEU A 493 -1.81 -5.05 0.67
N PHE A 494 -0.88 -5.82 1.23
CA PHE A 494 0.24 -6.40 0.47
C PHE A 494 -0.25 -7.42 -0.58
N VAL A 495 -1.14 -8.34 -0.17
CA VAL A 495 -1.65 -9.40 -1.05
C VAL A 495 -2.48 -8.85 -2.21
N PHE A 496 -3.38 -7.90 -1.95
CA PHE A 496 -4.19 -7.29 -3.01
C PHE A 496 -3.33 -6.47 -3.96
N ASN A 497 -2.40 -5.67 -3.45
CA ASN A 497 -1.51 -4.86 -4.27
C ASN A 497 -0.62 -5.69 -5.19
N LEU A 498 -0.19 -6.88 -4.74
CA LEU A 498 0.66 -7.79 -5.52
C LEU A 498 -0.06 -8.71 -6.50
N LEU A 499 -1.27 -9.15 -6.15
CA LEU A 499 -1.95 -10.23 -6.86
C LEU A 499 -3.21 -9.76 -7.56
N ALA A 500 -4.03 -8.91 -6.93
CA ALA A 500 -5.36 -8.55 -7.43
C ALA A 500 -5.40 -7.21 -8.18
N PHE A 501 -4.57 -6.23 -7.77
CA PHE A 501 -4.47 -4.92 -8.41
C PHE A 501 -3.56 -4.98 -9.63
N THR A 502 -3.95 -5.78 -10.62
CA THR A 502 -3.31 -5.74 -11.95
C THR A 502 -3.90 -4.60 -12.79
N PRO A 503 -3.14 -4.00 -13.73
CA PRO A 503 -3.61 -2.90 -14.57
C PRO A 503 -4.99 -3.16 -15.21
N ASN A 504 -5.14 -4.35 -15.78
CA ASN A 504 -6.35 -4.78 -16.51
C ASN A 504 -7.60 -4.83 -15.63
N LEU A 505 -7.44 -5.10 -14.33
CA LEU A 505 -8.54 -5.21 -13.38
C LEU A 505 -8.95 -3.87 -12.77
N ILE A 506 -8.04 -2.89 -12.77
CA ILE A 506 -8.28 -1.54 -12.24
C ILE A 506 -8.83 -0.61 -13.33
N GLY A 507 -8.91 -1.08 -14.57
CA GLY A 507 -9.36 -0.28 -15.72
C GLY A 507 -8.25 0.57 -16.33
N VAL A 508 -6.98 0.26 -16.05
CA VAL A 508 -5.86 0.79 -16.83
C VAL A 508 -5.83 0.02 -18.14
N THR A 509 -5.96 0.73 -19.25
CA THR A 509 -5.81 0.18 -20.59
C THR A 509 -4.39 -0.37 -20.75
N GLU A 510 -4.24 -1.61 -21.22
CA GLU A 510 -2.91 -2.08 -21.63
C GLU A 510 -2.45 -1.21 -22.81
N VAL A 511 -1.20 -0.77 -22.77
CA VAL A 511 -0.61 -0.02 -23.88
C VAL A 511 -0.62 -0.93 -25.12
N PRO A 512 -1.41 -0.60 -26.17
CA PRO A 512 -1.45 -1.42 -27.37
C PRO A 512 -0.08 -1.36 -28.06
N GLY A 513 0.39 -2.51 -28.54
CA GLY A 513 1.60 -2.56 -29.37
C GLY A 513 1.33 -2.06 -30.80
N LEU A 514 2.39 -1.76 -31.55
CA LEU A 514 2.31 -1.41 -32.99
C LEU A 514 1.93 -2.60 -33.89
N ASN A 515 1.69 -3.78 -33.31
CA ASN A 515 1.22 -5.02 -33.94
C ASN A 515 1.76 -5.29 -35.36
N PRO A 516 3.08 -5.33 -35.57
CA PRO A 516 3.65 -5.47 -36.91
C PRO A 516 3.27 -6.83 -37.53
N SER A 517 2.91 -6.84 -38.82
CA SER A 517 2.43 -8.04 -39.52
C SER A 517 3.43 -9.19 -39.47
N THR A 518 3.05 -10.43 -39.17
CA THR A 518 4.03 -11.53 -38.97
C THR A 518 4.99 -11.81 -40.13
N GLY A 519 4.63 -11.44 -41.37
CA GLY A 519 5.49 -11.54 -42.55
C GLY A 519 5.84 -10.17 -43.15
N THR A 520 6.89 -10.16 -43.98
CA THR A 520 7.25 -9.01 -44.81
C THR A 520 6.74 -9.21 -46.24
N PHE A 521 6.49 -8.12 -46.96
CA PHE A 521 6.09 -8.11 -48.36
C PHE A 521 7.08 -7.33 -49.22
N VAL A 522 6.94 -7.44 -50.54
CA VAL A 522 7.70 -6.64 -51.51
C VAL A 522 6.85 -5.42 -51.89
N PRO A 523 7.22 -4.21 -51.46
CA PRO A 523 6.40 -3.02 -51.68
C PRO A 523 6.47 -2.50 -53.12
N SER A 524 5.41 -1.81 -53.54
CA SER A 524 5.36 -1.07 -54.81
C SER A 524 6.40 0.08 -54.82
N PRO A 525 6.86 0.55 -56.00
CA PRO A 525 7.75 1.72 -56.08
C PRO A 525 7.15 2.96 -55.40
N ILE A 526 7.98 3.76 -54.70
CA ILE A 526 7.56 4.99 -53.97
C ILE A 526 7.10 6.06 -54.97
N PHE A 527 7.88 6.28 -56.02
CA PHE A 527 7.57 7.25 -57.07
C PHE A 527 7.23 6.51 -58.36
N PRO A 528 6.17 6.92 -59.10
CA PRO A 528 5.97 6.46 -60.46
C PRO A 528 7.15 6.95 -61.30
N GLY A 529 7.98 6.00 -61.75
CA GLY A 529 9.12 6.27 -62.63
C GLY A 529 8.71 6.75 -64.01
#